data_AF-A0A061HBZ9-F1
#
_entry.id   AF-A0A061HBZ9-F1
#
_cell.length_a   1.000
_cell.length_b   1.000
_cell.length_c   1.000
_cell.angle_alpha   90.00
_cell.angle_beta   90.00
_cell.angle_gamma   90.00
#
_symmetry.space_group_name_H-M   'P 1'
#
loop_
_entity.id
_entity.type
_entity.pdbx_description
1 polymer ?
#
loop_
_entity_poly.entity_id
_entity_poly.type
_entity_poly.pdbx_seq_one_letter_code
_entity_poly.pdbx_strand_id
1 'polypeptide(L)'
;MVMRFFIVLAILAYLGTAMAAHSAWCTDRKDGTGPASYRITKDCCAATKEHSTTAFNEASTMCMDALGFGNGINLGRFVRCCGDRGAGSHSDG
;
A
#
# COMPACT_ATOMS: atom_id res chain seq x y z
N MET A 1 35.69 -9.61 15.87
CA MET A 1 35.19 -9.06 14.58
C MET A 1 33.94 -9.79 14.06
N VAL A 2 33.02 -10.26 14.93
CA VAL A 2 31.84 -11.04 14.50
C VAL A 2 30.54 -10.20 14.56
N MET A 3 30.45 -9.28 15.54
CA MET A 3 29.31 -8.38 15.75
C MET A 3 28.95 -7.52 14.52
N ARG A 4 29.97 -7.05 13.77
CA ARG A 4 29.77 -6.17 12.61
C ARG A 4 29.15 -6.89 11.41
N PHE A 5 29.40 -8.20 11.24
CA PHE A 5 28.86 -8.97 10.12
C PHE A 5 27.35 -9.24 10.29
N PHE A 6 26.89 -9.45 11.51
CA PHE A 6 25.46 -9.64 11.81
C PHE A 6 24.63 -8.37 11.60
N ILE A 7 25.20 -7.19 11.87
CA ILE A 7 24.50 -5.91 11.66
C ILE A 7 24.22 -5.68 10.17
N VAL A 8 25.14 -6.05 9.28
CA VAL A 8 24.97 -5.85 7.83
C VAL A 8 23.85 -6.73 7.26
N LEU A 9 23.70 -7.97 7.75
CA LEU A 9 22.64 -8.89 7.32
C LEU A 9 21.24 -8.44 7.77
N ALA A 10 21.13 -7.81 8.95
CA ALA A 10 19.83 -7.30 9.44
C ALA A 10 19.31 -6.10 8.65
N ILE A 11 20.21 -5.29 8.05
CA ILE A 11 19.84 -4.10 7.27
C ILE A 11 19.27 -4.50 5.89
N LEU A 12 19.71 -5.62 5.32
CA LEU A 12 19.23 -6.11 4.02
C LEU A 12 17.76 -6.59 4.05
N ALA A 13 17.24 -6.97 5.22
CA ALA A 13 15.84 -7.35 5.40
C ALA A 13 14.87 -6.14 5.42
N TYR A 14 15.38 -4.91 5.53
CA TYR A 14 14.58 -3.69 5.53
C TYR A 14 14.31 -3.12 4.13
N LEU A 15 14.91 -3.71 3.08
CA LEU A 15 14.51 -3.44 1.70
C LEU A 15 13.18 -4.15 1.45
N GLY A 16 12.10 -3.57 1.97
CA GLY A 16 10.75 -4.01 1.69
C GLY A 16 10.60 -4.11 0.18
N THR A 17 10.40 -5.33 -0.32
CA THR A 17 10.01 -5.57 -1.69
C THR A 17 8.76 -4.74 -1.93
N ALA A 18 8.88 -3.70 -2.77
CA ALA A 18 7.72 -2.95 -3.20
C ALA A 18 6.89 -3.91 -4.06
N MET A 19 5.96 -4.59 -3.41
CA MET A 19 4.96 -5.38 -4.11
C MET A 19 4.12 -4.36 -4.87
N ALA A 20 4.03 -4.56 -6.17
CA ALA A 20 3.12 -3.79 -6.98
C ALA A 20 1.73 -4.45 -6.91
N ALA A 21 0.67 -3.64 -6.90
CA ALA A 21 -0.71 -4.12 -6.87
C ALA A 21 -1.54 -3.51 -8.00
N HIS A 22 -2.58 -4.24 -8.41
CA HIS A 22 -3.60 -3.78 -9.35
C HIS A 22 -4.60 -2.84 -8.67
N SER A 23 -5.01 -3.23 -7.46
CA SER A 23 -5.89 -2.45 -6.60
C SER A 23 -5.43 -2.50 -5.15
N ALA A 24 -5.68 -1.43 -4.40
CA ALA A 24 -5.44 -1.40 -2.97
C ALA A 24 -6.44 -0.47 -2.26
N TRP A 25 -6.85 -0.82 -1.05
CA TRP A 25 -7.70 0.02 -0.22
C TRP A 25 -7.35 -0.09 1.26
N CYS A 26 -7.60 0.98 2.00
CA CYS A 26 -7.52 0.95 3.45
C CYS A 26 -8.84 0.40 4.00
N THR A 27 -8.79 -0.38 5.07
CA THR A 27 -9.98 -0.90 5.75
C THR A 27 -10.21 -0.18 7.07
N ASP A 28 -11.48 -0.02 7.48
CA ASP A 28 -11.79 0.62 8.76
C ASP A 28 -11.26 -0.18 9.97
N ARG A 29 -11.04 -1.49 9.82
CA ARG A 29 -10.40 -2.32 10.85
C ARG A 29 -8.90 -2.46 10.57
N LYS A 30 -8.09 -2.37 11.62
CA LYS A 30 -6.62 -2.44 11.58
C LYS A 30 -6.05 -3.79 11.14
N ASP A 31 -6.84 -4.85 11.22
CA ASP A 31 -6.44 -6.19 10.81
C ASP A 31 -6.53 -6.42 9.28
N GLY A 32 -6.91 -5.39 8.51
CA GLY A 32 -7.06 -5.49 7.06
C GLY A 32 -8.40 -6.12 6.63
N THR A 33 -9.33 -6.34 7.57
CA THR A 33 -10.67 -6.85 7.30
C THR A 33 -11.73 -5.75 7.38
N GLY A 34 -12.94 -6.05 6.91
CA GLY A 34 -14.06 -5.11 6.93
C GLY A 34 -14.10 -4.19 5.71
N PRO A 35 -15.03 -3.21 5.72
CA PRO A 35 -15.26 -2.35 4.57
C PRO A 35 -14.08 -1.44 4.27
N ALA A 36 -13.99 -1.02 3.01
CA ALA A 36 -13.03 -0.01 2.58
C ALA A 36 -13.35 1.34 3.22
N SER A 37 -12.33 1.96 3.80
CA SER A 37 -12.42 3.29 4.37
C SER A 37 -12.31 4.32 3.26
N TYR A 38 -13.43 4.91 2.85
CA TYR A 38 -13.49 5.81 1.68
C TYR A 38 -12.48 6.97 1.75
N ARG A 39 -12.52 7.74 2.85
CA ARG A 39 -11.69 8.94 2.99
C ARG A 39 -10.20 8.59 3.07
N ILE A 40 -9.85 7.60 3.88
CA ILE A 40 -8.45 7.18 4.06
C ILE A 40 -7.91 6.60 2.76
N THR A 41 -8.68 5.74 2.08
CA THR A 41 -8.27 5.16 0.80
C THR A 41 -8.05 6.22 -0.26
N LYS A 42 -8.96 7.20 -0.39
CA LYS A 42 -8.83 8.31 -1.34
C LYS A 42 -7.60 9.17 -1.07
N ASP A 43 -7.39 9.56 0.18
CA ASP A 43 -6.24 10.35 0.61
C ASP A 43 -4.92 9.60 0.36
N CYS A 44 -4.88 8.32 0.73
CA CYS A 44 -3.69 7.49 0.54
C CYS A 44 -3.41 7.22 -0.94
N CYS A 45 -4.44 6.98 -1.75
CA CYS A 45 -4.27 6.81 -3.18
C CYS A 45 -3.67 8.05 -3.84
N ALA A 46 -4.12 9.25 -3.43
CA ALA A 46 -3.55 10.50 -3.90
C ALA A 46 -2.11 10.71 -3.41
N ALA A 47 -1.84 10.41 -2.14
CA ALA A 47 -0.52 10.61 -1.52
C ALA A 47 0.55 9.63 -2.03
N THR A 48 0.16 8.42 -2.43
CA THR A 48 1.09 7.37 -2.90
C THR A 48 1.02 7.14 -4.41
N LYS A 49 0.38 8.04 -5.15
CA LYS A 49 0.29 7.98 -6.61
C LYS A 49 1.68 8.11 -7.23
N GLU A 50 2.15 7.03 -7.87
CA GLU A 50 3.44 7.02 -8.59
C GLU A 50 3.25 7.11 -10.11
N HIS A 51 2.17 6.53 -10.64
CA HIS A 51 1.85 6.55 -12.06
C HIS A 51 0.62 7.40 -12.36
N SER A 52 0.57 8.05 -13.53
CA SER A 52 -0.58 8.84 -13.96
C SER A 52 -1.86 8.01 -14.08
N THR A 53 -1.71 6.72 -14.38
CA THR A 53 -2.75 5.68 -14.47
C THR A 53 -3.28 5.22 -13.12
N THR A 54 -2.60 5.54 -12.03
CA THR A 54 -3.06 5.24 -10.67
C THR A 54 -4.07 6.31 -10.24
N ALA A 55 -5.27 5.88 -9.89
CA ALA A 55 -6.34 6.78 -9.48
C ALA A 55 -7.29 6.09 -8.48
N PHE A 56 -7.93 6.90 -7.65
CA PHE A 56 -9.01 6.44 -6.79
C PHE A 56 -10.26 6.22 -7.64
N ASN A 57 -10.81 5.02 -7.57
CA ASN A 57 -12.07 4.65 -8.19
C ASN A 57 -13.21 4.87 -7.18
N GLU A 58 -14.04 5.87 -7.46
CA GLU A 58 -15.19 6.25 -6.63
C GLU A 58 -16.24 5.14 -6.51
N ALA A 59 -16.40 4.29 -7.54
CA ALA A 59 -17.41 3.25 -7.57
C ALA A 59 -17.03 2.04 -6.70
N SER A 60 -15.76 1.64 -6.71
CA SER A 60 -15.25 0.50 -5.91
C SER A 60 -14.64 0.92 -4.58
N THR A 61 -14.43 2.22 -4.33
CA THR A 61 -13.74 2.73 -3.13
C THR A 61 -12.32 2.16 -3.01
N MET A 62 -11.62 2.04 -4.13
CA MET A 62 -10.28 1.47 -4.21
C MET A 62 -9.32 2.39 -4.96
N CYS A 63 -8.04 2.37 -4.59
CA CYS A 63 -6.98 2.84 -5.46
C CYS A 63 -6.74 1.79 -6.53
N MET A 64 -6.71 2.17 -7.81
CA MET A 64 -6.50 1.24 -8.92
C MET A 64 -5.46 1.81 -9.88
N ASP A 65 -4.61 0.94 -10.44
CA ASP A 65 -3.73 1.32 -11.53
C ASP A 65 -4.26 0.79 -12.87
N ALA A 66 -4.32 1.68 -13.87
CA ALA A 66 -4.87 1.40 -15.20
C ALA A 66 -6.22 0.66 -15.14
N LEU A 67 -7.13 1.16 -14.29
CA LEU A 67 -8.46 0.57 -14.04
C LEU A 67 -8.42 -0.88 -13.50
N GLY A 68 -7.33 -1.27 -12.82
CA GLY A 68 -7.15 -2.61 -12.26
C GLY A 68 -6.42 -3.59 -13.19
N PHE A 69 -5.94 -3.13 -14.35
CA PHE A 69 -5.15 -3.95 -15.28
C PHE A 69 -3.64 -3.65 -15.21
N GLY A 70 -3.26 -2.58 -14.50
CA GLY A 70 -1.87 -2.13 -14.37
C GLY A 70 -1.27 -2.53 -13.04
N ASN A 71 0.06 -2.57 -12.94
CA ASN A 71 0.76 -3.00 -11.73
C ASN A 71 1.58 -1.83 -11.15
N GLY A 72 0.94 -0.67 -11.01
CA GLY A 72 1.59 0.59 -10.66
C GLY A 72 1.40 1.06 -9.22
N ILE A 73 0.63 0.34 -8.38
CA ILE A 73 0.45 0.75 -6.99
C ILE A 73 1.62 0.25 -6.14
N ASN A 74 2.38 1.17 -5.53
CA ASN A 74 3.39 0.84 -4.54
C ASN A 74 2.74 0.41 -3.23
N LEU A 75 2.52 -0.90 -3.06
CA LEU A 75 1.78 -1.44 -1.93
C LEU A 75 2.45 -1.10 -0.60
N GLY A 76 3.78 -1.12 -0.54
CA GLY A 76 4.52 -0.78 0.68
C GLY A 76 4.23 0.65 1.17
N ARG A 77 4.21 1.63 0.25
CA ARG A 77 3.84 3.02 0.57
C ARG A 77 2.36 3.14 0.93
N PHE A 78 1.50 2.45 0.20
CA PHE A 78 0.05 2.48 0.43
C PHE A 78 -0.32 1.92 1.81
N VAL A 79 0.18 0.74 2.16
CA VAL A 79 -0.01 0.08 3.47
C VAL A 79 0.46 0.98 4.61
N ARG A 80 1.65 1.58 4.47
CA ARG A 80 2.18 2.53 5.45
C ARG A 80 1.25 3.72 5.63
N CYS A 81 0.74 4.29 4.53
CA CYS A 81 -0.19 5.40 4.58
C CYS A 81 -1.50 5.07 5.33
N CYS A 82 -2.05 3.86 5.13
CA CYS A 82 -3.22 3.38 5.88
C CYS A 82 -2.88 3.26 7.38
N GLY A 83 -1.74 2.64 7.71
CA GLY A 83 -1.29 2.43 9.09
C GLY A 83 -1.05 3.74 9.85
N ASP A 84 -0.43 4.73 9.22
CA ASP A 84 -0.20 6.07 9.78
C ASP A 84 -1.51 6.81 10.09
N ARG A 85 -2.60 6.43 9.40
CA ARG A 85 -3.97 6.93 9.65
C ARG A 85 -4.80 6.02 10.56
N GLY A 86 -4.20 4.99 11.13
CA GLY A 86 -4.85 4.05 12.06
C GLY A 86 -5.80 3.05 11.39
N ALA A 87 -5.69 2.86 10.08
CA ALA A 87 -6.48 1.90 9.32
C ALA A 87 -5.72 0.59 9.05
N GLY A 88 -6.45 -0.45 8.64
CA GLY A 88 -5.85 -1.62 8.01
C GLY A 88 -5.69 -1.40 6.50
N SER A 89 -5.19 -2.41 5.80
CA SER A 89 -5.00 -2.36 4.35
C SER A 89 -5.27 -3.71 3.70
N HIS A 90 -5.79 -3.68 2.49
CA HIS A 90 -5.97 -4.84 1.61
C HIS A 90 -5.56 -4.46 0.19
N SER A 91 -5.22 -5.46 -0.63
CA SER A 91 -4.85 -5.26 -2.02
C SER A 91 -5.10 -6.52 -2.83
N ASP A 92 -5.47 -6.33 -4.09
CA ASP A 92 -5.51 -7.40 -5.09
C ASP A 92 -4.44 -7.13 -6.16
N GLY A 93 -3.87 -8.22 -6.66
CA GLY A 93 -2.82 -8.23 -7.68
C GLY A 93 -3.05 -9.31 -8.70
#